data_AF-A0A1W2G048-F1
#
_entry.id   AF-A0A1W2G048-F1
#
_cell.length_a   1.000
_cell.length_b   1.000
_cell.length_c   1.000
_cell.angle_alpha   90.00
_cell.angle_beta   90.00
_cell.angle_gamma   90.00
#
_symmetry.space_group_name_H-M   'P 1'
#
loop_
_entity.id
_entity.type
_entity.pdbx_description
1 polymer ?
#
loop_
_entity_poly.entity_id
_entity_poly.type
_entity_poly.pdbx_seq_one_letter_code
_entity_poly.pdbx_strand_id
1 'polypeptide(L)'
;MLDDALDGRAAVLDGEIVVYNQAAHVDFGLLQDRRGRYQRHRKSDRADQPFDDLPVRYLAFDLLQLGDAVLLNQPYDQRRALLRQILMPNPYLLSIVPAVTFEELTADRLTPQNLLERIAAEGHEGLIAKIVAPPMSRADERTPGSSMPIATARPCTRRRQGRTGQQAGRRPRQDSNLRSRLRRDR
;
A
#
# COMPACT_ATOMS: atom_id res chain seq x y z
N MET A 1 12.91 8.90 19.04
CA MET A 1 12.95 9.00 17.56
C MET A 1 13.14 7.61 16.97
N LEU A 2 12.96 7.39 15.66
CA LEU A 2 13.15 6.05 15.06
C LEU A 2 14.61 5.58 15.23
N ASP A 3 15.55 6.52 15.26
CA ASP A 3 16.97 6.28 15.54
C ASP A 3 17.20 5.56 16.87
N ASP A 4 16.55 6.03 17.95
CA ASP A 4 16.61 5.38 19.27
C ASP A 4 16.06 3.96 19.22
N ALA A 5 15.00 3.73 18.44
CA ALA A 5 14.39 2.39 18.32
C ALA A 5 15.23 1.40 17.50
N LEU A 6 16.20 1.91 16.74
CA LEU A 6 17.17 1.11 15.98
C LEU A 6 18.53 1.03 16.68
N ASP A 7 18.68 1.63 17.86
CA ASP A 7 19.96 1.78 18.56
C ASP A 7 21.06 2.41 17.67
N GLY A 8 20.68 3.38 16.83
CA GLY A 8 21.60 4.03 15.88
C GLY A 8 22.02 3.16 14.69
N ARG A 9 21.41 1.99 14.49
CA ARG A 9 21.71 1.10 13.36
C ARG A 9 20.95 1.53 12.10
N ALA A 10 21.62 1.44 10.96
CA ALA A 10 20.96 1.57 9.67
C ALA A 10 19.94 0.44 9.46
N ALA A 11 18.81 0.72 8.81
CA ALA A 11 17.82 -0.29 8.48
C ALA A 11 17.26 -0.08 7.07
N VAL A 12 16.97 -1.18 6.39
CA VAL A 12 16.24 -1.18 5.11
C VAL A 12 14.90 -1.86 5.34
N LEU A 13 13.83 -1.08 5.22
CA LEU A 13 12.45 -1.53 5.37
C LEU A 13 11.79 -1.66 4.00
N ASP A 14 10.95 -2.68 3.86
CA ASP A 14 9.99 -2.78 2.76
C ASP A 14 8.58 -2.48 3.28
N GLY A 15 7.83 -1.72 2.50
CA GLY A 15 6.60 -1.09 2.97
C GLY A 15 5.90 -0.25 1.92
N GLU A 16 4.75 0.29 2.31
CA GLU A 16 3.89 1.10 1.46
C GLU A 16 3.69 2.50 2.04
N ILE A 17 3.72 3.52 1.18
CA ILE A 17 3.36 4.89 1.56
C ILE A 17 1.88 5.10 1.26
N VAL A 18 1.10 5.43 2.27
CA VAL A 18 -0.35 5.62 2.17
C VAL A 18 -0.77 7.03 2.58
N VAL A 19 -1.92 7.46 2.06
CA VAL A 19 -2.67 8.61 2.56
C VAL A 19 -4.01 8.09 3.04
N TYR A 20 -4.42 8.51 4.24
CA TYR A 20 -5.75 8.21 4.76
C TYR A 20 -6.72 9.34 4.42
N ASN A 21 -7.94 8.97 4.02
CA ASN A 21 -9.03 9.92 3.88
C ASN A 21 -9.68 10.24 5.24
N GLN A 22 -10.72 11.08 5.24
CA GLN A 22 -11.43 11.49 6.46
C GLN A 22 -12.15 10.33 7.16
N ALA A 23 -12.45 9.24 6.45
CA ALA A 23 -13.03 8.02 7.01
C ALA A 23 -11.96 7.03 7.52
N ALA A 24 -10.69 7.43 7.58
CA ALA A 24 -9.55 6.60 7.97
C ALA A 24 -9.31 5.37 7.07
N HIS A 25 -9.75 5.43 5.81
CA HIS A 25 -9.39 4.42 4.80
C HIS A 25 -8.22 4.89 3.94
N VAL A 26 -7.41 3.95 3.47
CA VAL A 26 -6.33 4.24 2.52
C VAL A 26 -6.95 4.69 1.19
N ASP A 27 -6.43 5.79 0.64
CA ASP A 27 -6.92 6.37 -0.60
C ASP A 27 -5.76 6.66 -1.57
N PHE A 28 -5.62 5.80 -2.57
CA PHE A 28 -4.59 5.95 -3.60
C PHE A 28 -4.78 7.18 -4.48
N GLY A 29 -6.04 7.63 -4.67
CA GLY A 29 -6.36 8.86 -5.38
C GLY A 29 -5.77 10.07 -4.65
N LEU A 30 -5.89 10.11 -3.32
CA LEU A 30 -5.27 11.17 -2.51
C LEU A 30 -3.74 11.18 -2.59
N LEU A 31 -3.09 10.02 -2.72
CA LEU A 31 -1.63 9.97 -2.91
C LEU A 31 -1.21 10.58 -4.27
N GLN A 32 -1.98 10.34 -5.33
CA GLN A 32 -1.75 10.97 -6.64
C GLN A 32 -1.98 12.49 -6.59
N ASP A 33 -3.08 12.90 -5.97
CA ASP A 33 -3.41 14.32 -5.75
C ASP A 33 -2.32 15.03 -4.95
N ARG A 34 -1.79 14.37 -3.91
CA ARG A 34 -0.68 14.87 -3.09
C ARG A 34 0.53 15.21 -3.95
N ARG A 35 0.91 14.34 -4.89
CA ARG A 35 2.04 14.58 -5.78
C ARG A 35 1.85 15.86 -6.60
N GLY A 36 0.64 16.06 -7.15
CA GLY A 36 0.30 17.27 -7.90
C GLY A 36 0.31 18.54 -7.04
N ARG A 37 -0.22 18.46 -5.81
CA ARG A 37 -0.19 19.57 -4.83
C ARG A 37 1.24 19.92 -4.43
N TYR A 38 2.06 18.92 -4.12
CA TYR A 38 3.47 19.10 -3.77
C TYR A 38 4.26 19.77 -4.90
N GLN A 39 4.04 19.37 -6.15
CA GLN A 39 4.69 20.00 -7.30
C GLN A 39 4.31 21.48 -7.46
N ARG A 40 3.06 21.85 -7.16
CA ARG A 40 2.61 23.25 -7.15
C ARG A 40 3.22 24.03 -5.98
N HIS A 41 3.26 23.43 -4.79
CA HIS A 41 3.88 24.02 -3.59
C HIS A 41 5.35 24.39 -3.84
N ARG A 42 6.13 23.46 -4.42
CA ARG A 42 7.54 23.70 -4.77
C ARG A 42 7.78 24.80 -5.80
N LYS A 43 6.75 25.21 -6.55
CA LYS A 43 6.81 26.28 -7.56
C LYS A 43 6.18 27.59 -7.09
N SER A 44 5.71 27.63 -5.83
CA SER A 44 5.08 28.80 -5.23
C SER A 44 6.09 29.60 -4.41
N ASP A 45 5.69 30.80 -4.00
CA ASP A 45 6.46 31.64 -3.08
C ASP A 45 6.62 31.01 -1.67
N ARG A 46 6.00 29.86 -1.42
CA ARG A 46 6.10 29.07 -0.18
C ARG A 46 6.98 27.85 -0.31
N ALA A 47 7.81 27.75 -1.35
CA ALA A 47 8.64 26.56 -1.60
C ALA A 47 9.56 26.19 -0.42
N ASP A 48 9.98 27.18 0.38
CA ASP A 48 10.82 26.98 1.57
C ASP A 48 10.03 26.56 2.82
N GLN A 49 8.69 26.53 2.75
CA GLN A 49 7.82 26.08 3.85
C GLN A 49 7.55 24.58 3.76
N PRO A 50 7.33 23.88 4.90
CA PRO A 50 6.88 22.49 4.90
C PRO A 50 5.58 22.28 4.10
N PHE A 51 5.45 21.11 3.47
CA PHE A 51 4.25 20.72 2.75
C PHE A 51 3.45 19.71 3.57
N ASP A 52 2.43 20.22 4.26
CA ASP A 52 1.64 19.46 5.25
C ASP A 52 0.18 19.22 4.81
N ASP A 53 -0.19 19.58 3.58
CA ASP A 53 -1.57 19.49 3.05
C ASP A 53 -2.19 18.09 3.15
N LEU A 54 -1.39 17.05 2.93
CA LEU A 54 -1.82 15.66 2.95
C LEU A 54 -0.75 14.81 3.66
N PRO A 55 -0.96 14.49 4.96
CA PRO A 55 -0.02 13.67 5.70
C PRO A 55 0.04 12.26 5.10
N VAL A 56 1.25 11.73 5.01
CA VAL A 56 1.51 10.36 4.57
C VAL A 56 1.91 9.51 5.76
N ARG A 57 1.60 8.21 5.68
CA ARG A 57 2.09 7.20 6.62
C ARG A 57 2.87 6.14 5.86
N TYR A 58 3.94 5.64 6.46
CA TYR A 58 4.67 4.48 5.98
C TYR A 58 4.21 3.22 6.71
N LEU A 59 3.73 2.23 5.96
CA LEU A 59 3.27 0.94 6.45
C LEU A 59 4.33 -0.12 6.13
N ALA A 60 5.15 -0.49 7.12
CA ALA A 60 6.21 -1.48 6.94
C ALA A 60 5.68 -2.92 7.07
N PHE A 61 6.12 -3.81 6.18
CA PHE A 61 5.74 -5.24 6.22
C PHE A 61 6.93 -6.21 6.14
N ASP A 62 8.14 -5.74 5.82
CA ASP A 62 9.37 -6.55 5.81
C ASP A 62 10.60 -5.74 6.28
N LEU A 63 11.63 -6.44 6.76
CA LEU A 63 12.92 -5.88 7.14
C LEU A 63 14.00 -6.61 6.33
N LEU A 64 14.71 -5.87 5.49
CA LEU A 64 15.66 -6.42 4.52
C LEU A 64 17.11 -6.31 5.02
N GLN A 65 17.40 -5.36 5.91
CA GLN A 65 18.72 -5.17 6.52
C GLN A 65 18.59 -4.47 7.87
N LEU A 66 19.46 -4.82 8.83
CA LEU A 66 19.61 -4.13 10.11
C LEU A 66 21.08 -4.08 10.52
N GLY A 67 21.63 -2.88 10.69
CA GLY A 67 23.07 -2.65 10.77
C GLY A 67 23.77 -3.21 9.53
N ASP A 68 24.80 -4.03 9.76
CA ASP A 68 25.56 -4.70 8.69
C ASP A 68 24.92 -6.03 8.23
N ALA A 69 23.84 -6.48 8.90
CA ALA A 69 23.21 -7.75 8.60
C ALA A 69 22.18 -7.61 7.47
N VAL A 70 22.52 -8.13 6.28
CA VAL A 70 21.57 -8.28 5.16
C VAL A 70 20.72 -9.53 5.38
N LEU A 71 19.40 -9.35 5.42
CA LEU A 71 18.44 -10.38 5.81
C LEU A 71 17.76 -11.08 4.63
N LEU A 72 18.04 -10.69 3.38
CA LEU A 72 17.38 -11.23 2.17
C LEU A 72 17.47 -12.76 2.04
N ASN A 73 18.49 -13.38 2.64
CA ASN A 73 18.67 -14.84 2.63
C ASN A 73 17.94 -15.55 3.79
N GLN A 74 17.36 -14.81 4.74
CA GLN A 74 16.60 -15.38 5.86
C GLN A 74 15.14 -15.61 5.47
N PRO A 75 14.47 -16.62 6.04
CA PRO A 75 13.03 -16.80 5.90
C PRO A 75 12.21 -15.57 6.28
N TYR A 76 11.08 -15.35 5.60
CA TYR A 76 10.21 -14.18 5.81
C TYR A 76 9.77 -14.03 7.27
N ASP A 77 9.41 -15.12 7.94
CA ASP A 77 9.00 -15.17 9.33
C ASP A 77 10.10 -14.67 10.29
N GLN A 78 11.37 -15.00 10.03
CA GLN A 78 12.49 -14.49 10.83
C GLN A 78 12.71 -12.99 10.61
N ARG A 79 12.66 -12.53 9.35
CA ARG A 79 12.74 -11.09 9.03
C ARG A 79 11.59 -10.32 9.68
N ARG A 80 10.40 -10.91 9.66
CA ARG A 80 9.19 -10.34 10.23
C ARG A 80 9.25 -10.28 11.75
N ALA A 81 9.81 -11.30 12.41
CA ALA A 81 10.02 -11.31 13.85
C ALA A 81 10.97 -10.18 14.27
N LEU A 82 12.08 -9.98 13.55
CA LEU A 82 13.00 -8.87 13.78
C LEU A 82 12.32 -7.51 13.56
N LEU A 83 11.53 -7.35 12.50
CA LEU A 83 10.77 -6.12 12.27
C LEU A 83 9.84 -5.78 13.44
N ARG A 84 9.18 -6.79 14.03
CA ARG A 84 8.26 -6.60 15.17
C ARG A 84 8.96 -6.20 16.47
N GLN A 85 10.27 -6.42 16.59
CA GLN A 85 11.06 -6.00 17.76
C GLN A 85 11.43 -4.51 17.72
N ILE A 86 11.34 -3.87 16.56
CA ILE A 86 11.62 -2.44 16.42
C ILE A 86 10.45 -1.64 17.01
N LEU A 87 10.74 -0.80 18.00
CA LEU A 87 9.74 0.08 18.61
C LEU A 87 9.34 1.18 17.63
N MET A 88 8.04 1.40 17.42
CA MET A 88 7.56 2.47 16.54
C MET A 88 7.15 3.70 17.37
N PRO A 89 7.99 4.75 17.45
CA PRO A 89 7.75 5.87 18.36
C PRO A 89 6.57 6.75 17.92
N ASN A 90 6.21 6.74 16.64
CA ASN A 90 5.06 7.46 16.13
C ASN A 90 4.26 6.61 15.13
N PRO A 91 3.17 5.94 15.58
CA PRO A 91 2.35 5.09 14.72
C PRO A 91 1.60 5.86 13.63
N TYR A 92 1.50 7.19 13.73
CA TYR A 92 0.89 8.02 12.70
C TYR A 92 1.82 8.30 11.52
N LEU A 93 3.13 8.18 11.71
CA LEU A 93 4.16 8.34 10.67
C LEU A 93 4.63 6.99 10.12
N LEU A 94 4.90 6.03 11.01
CA LEU A 94 5.38 4.70 10.65
C LEU A 94 4.68 3.65 11.50
N SER A 95 4.09 2.65 10.86
CA SER A 95 3.47 1.52 11.55
C SER A 95 3.75 0.22 10.83
N ILE A 96 3.70 -0.88 11.57
CA ILE A 96 3.85 -2.22 11.01
C ILE A 96 2.48 -2.73 10.59
N VAL A 97 2.35 -3.20 9.33
CA VAL A 97 1.10 -3.79 8.82
C VAL A 97 0.73 -5.02 9.66
N PRO A 98 -0.54 -5.22 10.06
CA PRO A 98 -0.94 -6.46 10.74
C PRO A 98 -0.66 -7.69 9.87
N ALA A 99 -0.22 -8.79 10.50
CA ALA A 99 -0.06 -10.07 9.83
C ALA A 99 -0.72 -11.15 10.69
N VAL A 100 -1.46 -12.05 10.03
CA VAL A 100 -2.12 -13.20 10.64
C VAL A 100 -1.65 -14.47 9.96
N THR A 101 -1.39 -15.50 10.75
CA THR A 101 -1.02 -16.82 10.27
C THR A 101 -2.26 -17.63 9.93
N PHE A 102 -2.09 -18.70 9.15
CA PHE A 102 -3.19 -19.64 8.88
C PHE A 102 -3.66 -20.36 10.14
N GLU A 103 -2.77 -20.59 11.10
CA GLU A 103 -3.10 -21.20 12.39
C GLU A 103 -4.02 -20.29 13.21
N GLU A 104 -3.68 -19.00 13.33
CA GLU A 104 -4.50 -17.99 14.00
C GLU A 104 -5.87 -17.85 13.33
N LEU A 105 -5.92 -17.80 11.99
CA LEU A 105 -7.19 -17.76 11.27
C LEU A 105 -8.05 -18.98 11.55
N THR A 106 -7.45 -20.16 11.59
CA THR A 106 -8.18 -21.41 11.87
C THR A 106 -8.72 -21.43 13.30
N ALA A 107 -7.92 -20.98 14.27
CA ALA A 107 -8.33 -20.86 15.66
C ALA A 107 -9.54 -19.92 15.82
N ASP A 108 -9.56 -18.82 15.08
CA ASP A 108 -10.67 -17.85 15.05
C ASP A 108 -11.86 -18.30 14.16
N ARG A 109 -11.80 -19.50 13.59
CA ARG A 109 -12.79 -20.05 12.64
C ARG A 109 -13.01 -19.12 11.44
N LEU A 110 -11.95 -18.46 11.00
CA LEU A 110 -11.92 -17.60 9.82
C LEU A 110 -11.26 -18.30 8.66
N THR A 111 -11.76 -18.00 7.47
CA THR A 111 -11.08 -18.32 6.21
C THR A 111 -10.38 -17.06 5.68
N PRO A 112 -9.34 -17.19 4.83
CA PRO A 112 -8.77 -16.03 4.14
C PRO A 112 -9.82 -15.23 3.36
N GLN A 113 -10.84 -15.92 2.82
CA GLN A 113 -11.94 -15.30 2.10
C GLN A 113 -12.79 -14.42 3.03
N ASN A 114 -13.17 -14.92 4.21
CA ASN A 114 -13.97 -14.11 5.14
C ASN A 114 -13.15 -13.00 5.80
N LEU A 115 -11.84 -13.19 6.01
CA LEU A 115 -10.97 -12.10 6.42
C LEU A 115 -10.95 -11.00 5.34
N LEU A 116 -10.76 -11.37 4.07
CA LEU A 116 -10.77 -10.43 2.96
C LEU A 116 -12.08 -9.63 2.91
N GLU A 117 -13.22 -10.30 3.04
CA GLU A 117 -14.55 -9.66 3.07
C GLU A 117 -14.68 -8.65 4.23
N ARG A 118 -14.20 -9.00 5.43
CA ARG A 118 -14.21 -8.12 6.60
C ARG A 118 -13.37 -6.87 6.39
N ILE A 119 -12.10 -7.04 6.01
CA ILE A 119 -11.20 -5.89 5.86
C ILE A 119 -11.59 -5.01 4.67
N ALA A 120 -12.21 -5.59 3.63
CA ALA A 120 -12.75 -4.82 2.51
C ALA A 120 -13.94 -3.96 2.95
N ALA A 121 -14.79 -4.45 3.86
CA ALA A 121 -15.85 -3.64 4.47
C ALA A 121 -15.29 -2.49 5.33
N GLU A 122 -14.08 -2.66 5.88
CA GLU A 122 -13.31 -1.63 6.60
C GLU A 122 -12.45 -0.75 5.65
N GLY A 123 -12.65 -0.85 4.33
CA GLY A 123 -11.98 0.00 3.36
C GLY A 123 -10.54 -0.40 2.99
N HIS A 124 -10.08 -1.61 3.36
CA HIS A 124 -8.81 -2.15 2.90
C HIS A 124 -8.94 -2.74 1.48
N GLU A 125 -7.90 -2.60 0.66
CA GLU A 125 -7.94 -3.06 -0.73
C GLU A 125 -7.86 -4.59 -0.87
N GLY A 126 -7.19 -5.27 0.07
CA GLY A 126 -7.08 -6.71 0.04
C GLY A 126 -6.06 -7.31 1.00
N LEU A 127 -5.67 -8.55 0.72
CA LEU A 127 -4.69 -9.33 1.47
C LEU A 127 -3.46 -9.65 0.62
N ILE A 128 -2.30 -9.71 1.27
CA ILE A 128 -1.07 -10.24 0.68
C ILE A 128 -0.69 -11.50 1.44
N ALA A 129 -0.66 -12.63 0.74
CA ALA A 129 -0.13 -13.88 1.29
C ALA A 129 1.40 -13.90 1.14
N LYS A 130 2.10 -14.17 2.23
CA LYS A 130 3.55 -14.38 2.25
C LYS A 130 3.83 -15.84 2.60
N ILE A 131 4.66 -16.50 1.81
CA ILE A 131 5.08 -17.88 2.07
C ILE A 131 6.09 -17.85 3.22
N VAL A 132 5.79 -18.59 4.28
CA VAL A 132 6.71 -18.81 5.40
C VAL A 132 7.52 -20.06 5.14
N ALA A 133 8.76 -20.11 5.65
CA ALA A 133 9.49 -21.36 5.63
C ALA A 133 8.73 -22.42 6.45
N PRO A 134 8.77 -23.71 6.06
CA PRO A 134 8.24 -24.75 6.92
C PRO A 134 8.99 -24.72 8.25
N PRO A 135 8.32 -25.05 9.38
CA PRO A 135 9.00 -25.18 10.65
C PRO A 135 10.16 -26.16 10.48
N MET A 136 11.37 -25.77 10.89
CA MET A 136 12.50 -26.70 10.89
C MET A 136 12.12 -27.88 11.77
N SER A 137 11.86 -29.04 11.17
CA SER A 137 11.79 -30.28 11.94
C SER A 137 13.12 -30.43 12.67
N ARG A 138 13.07 -30.81 13.95
CA ARG A 138 14.25 -31.10 14.77
C ARG A 138 15.29 -31.82 13.91
N ALA A 139 16.50 -31.26 13.87
CA ALA A 139 17.60 -31.68 13.01
C ALA A 139 17.67 -33.21 12.86
N ASP A 140 17.42 -33.70 11.64
CA ASP A 140 18.05 -34.94 11.22
C ASP A 140 19.51 -34.56 10.91
N GLU A 141 20.42 -35.01 11.77
CA GLU A 141 21.85 -34.91 11.55
C GLU A 141 22.19 -35.66 10.26
N ARG A 142 22.24 -34.97 9.12
CA ARG A 142 22.96 -35.47 7.94
C ARG A 142 23.32 -34.37 6.92
N THR A 143 24.60 -34.00 6.99
CA THR A 143 25.53 -33.56 5.92
C THR A 143 25.27 -32.20 5.22
N PRO A 144 26.27 -31.29 5.20
CA PRO A 144 26.15 -29.98 4.56
C PRO A 144 26.35 -30.10 3.05
N GLY A 145 25.36 -29.65 2.28
CA GLY A 145 25.50 -29.51 0.83
C GLY A 145 24.26 -29.88 0.04
N SER A 146 23.20 -29.09 0.15
CA SER A 146 22.23 -29.03 -0.94
C SER A 146 21.61 -27.65 -1.00
N SER A 147 21.88 -26.96 -2.10
CA SER A 147 21.30 -25.68 -2.50
C SER A 147 19.77 -25.74 -2.47
N MET A 148 19.15 -24.88 -1.67
CA MET A 148 17.71 -24.66 -1.71
C MET A 148 17.29 -24.06 -3.07
N PRO A 149 16.24 -24.56 -3.73
CA PRO A 149 15.75 -23.94 -4.95
C PRO A 149 15.05 -22.62 -4.63
N ILE A 150 15.41 -21.58 -5.37
CA ILE A 150 14.78 -20.26 -5.33
C ILE A 150 13.32 -20.40 -5.77
N ALA A 151 12.37 -20.24 -4.85
CA ALA A 151 10.95 -20.16 -5.18
C ALA A 151 10.69 -18.85 -5.93
N THR A 152 10.43 -18.95 -7.23
CA THR A 152 10.08 -17.83 -8.10
C THR A 152 8.62 -17.45 -7.84
N ALA A 153 8.39 -16.23 -7.35
CA ALA A 153 7.04 -15.67 -7.25
C ALA A 153 6.52 -15.36 -8.66
N ARG A 154 5.42 -16.01 -9.07
CA ARG A 154 4.72 -15.68 -10.32
C ARG A 154 3.76 -14.50 -10.06
N PRO A 155 3.84 -13.39 -10.81
CA PRO A 155 2.87 -12.32 -10.68
C PRO A 155 1.49 -12.82 -11.14
N CYS A 156 0.49 -12.67 -10.27
CA CYS A 156 -0.92 -12.90 -10.61
C CYS A 156 -1.39 -11.73 -11.49
N THR A 157 -1.39 -11.92 -12.80
CA THR A 157 -1.92 -10.93 -13.75
C THR A 157 -3.44 -11.08 -13.83
N ARG A 158 -4.17 -10.21 -13.13
CA ARG A 158 -5.62 -10.08 -13.36
C ARG A 158 -5.84 -9.24 -14.63
N ARG A 159 -6.22 -9.91 -15.73
CA ARG A 159 -6.74 -9.24 -16.95
C ARG A 159 -7.96 -8.38 -16.57
N ARG A 160 -7.85 -7.06 -16.71
CA ARG A 160 -9.03 -6.20 -16.87
C ARG A 160 -9.69 -6.55 -18.20
N GLN A 161 -10.85 -7.21 -18.17
CA GLN A 161 -11.72 -7.26 -19.34
C GLN A 161 -12.27 -5.84 -19.57
N GLY A 162 -11.89 -5.24 -20.70
CA GLY A 162 -12.44 -3.99 -21.16
C GLY A 162 -13.91 -4.17 -21.51
N ARG A 163 -14.78 -3.37 -20.89
CA ARG A 163 -16.09 -3.06 -21.46
C ARG A 163 -15.94 -1.82 -22.33
N THR A 164 -15.87 -2.06 -23.64
CA THR A 164 -16.13 -1.06 -24.67
C THR A 164 -17.60 -0.64 -24.57
N GLY A 165 -17.84 0.58 -24.09
CA GLY A 165 -19.11 1.28 -24.21
C GLY A 165 -18.95 2.46 -25.15
N GLN A 166 -19.22 2.25 -26.45
CA GLN A 166 -19.52 3.34 -27.36
C GLN A 166 -20.83 3.99 -26.92
N GLN A 167 -20.84 5.31 -26.76
CA GLN A 167 -22.01 6.09 -27.14
C GLN A 167 -21.62 7.54 -27.42
N ALA A 168 -21.55 7.85 -28.72
CA ALA A 168 -21.66 9.19 -29.23
C ALA A 168 -23.12 9.67 -29.02
N GLY A 169 -23.29 10.78 -28.32
CA GLY A 169 -24.57 11.45 -28.13
C GLY A 169 -24.38 12.95 -28.17
N ARG A 170 -24.60 13.55 -29.34
CA ARG A 170 -24.58 15.00 -29.58
C ARG A 170 -25.57 15.68 -28.63
N ARG A 171 -25.11 16.68 -27.87
CA ARG A 171 -25.98 17.65 -27.19
C ARG A 171 -26.24 18.84 -28.14
N PRO A 172 -27.50 19.22 -28.41
CA PRO A 172 -27.78 20.44 -29.17
C PRO A 172 -27.55 21.67 -28.29
N ARG A 173 -26.90 22.68 -28.89
CA ARG A 173 -26.73 24.04 -28.35
C ARG A 173 -28.09 24.73 -28.29
N GLN A 174 -28.46 25.27 -27.14
CA GLN A 174 -29.51 26.27 -27.04
C GLN A 174 -28.83 27.64 -27.05
N ASP A 175 -28.81 28.28 -28.22
CA ASP A 175 -28.42 29.67 -28.37
C ASP A 175 -29.62 30.55 -28.01
N SER A 176 -29.53 31.21 -26.87
CA SER A 176 -30.36 32.35 -26.51
C SER A 176 -29.89 33.57 -27.29
N ASN A 177 -30.63 33.98 -28.33
CA ASN A 177 -30.70 35.38 -28.79
C ASN A 177 -31.74 35.52 -29.90
N LEU A 178 -32.95 35.98 -29.55
CA LEU A 178 -33.88 36.53 -30.54
C LEU A 178 -34.27 37.94 -30.11
N ARG A 179 -33.54 38.93 -30.65
CA ARG A 179 -34.05 40.29 -30.80
C ARG A 179 -34.10 40.66 -32.28
N SER A 180 -35.30 41.09 -32.66
CA SER A 180 -35.60 42.23 -33.55
C SER A 180 -36.12 41.95 -34.97
N ARG A 181 -37.39 42.34 -35.13
CA ARG A 181 -37.97 43.28 -36.12
C ARG A 181 -38.02 42.87 -37.60
N LEU A 182 -39.25 42.81 -38.13
CA LEU A 182 -39.78 43.55 -39.32
C LEU A 182 -41.11 42.88 -39.73
N ARG A 183 -42.28 43.44 -39.39
CA ARG A 183 -43.14 44.29 -40.26
C ARG A 183 -43.14 43.92 -41.76
N ARG A 184 -44.31 43.46 -42.25
CA ARG A 184 -44.95 43.72 -43.56
C ARG A 184 -46.36 43.09 -43.48
N ASP A 185 -47.42 43.89 -43.37
CA ASP A 185 -48.25 44.42 -44.47
C ASP A 185 -49.04 43.33 -45.22
N ARG A 186 -50.27 43.04 -44.80
CA ARG A 186 -51.55 43.41 -45.45
C ARG A 186 -52.72 42.65 -44.84
#